data_AF-A0A847MJC4-F1
#
_entry.id   AF-A0A847MJC4-F1
#
_cell.length_a   1.000
_cell.length_b   1.000
_cell.length_c   1.000
_cell.angle_alpha   90.00
_cell.angle_beta   90.00
_cell.angle_gamma   90.00
#
_symmetry.space_group_name_H-M   'P 1'
#
loop_
_entity.id
_entity.type
_entity.pdbx_description
1 polymer ?
#
loop_
_entity_poly.entity_id
_entity_poly.type
_entity_poly.pdbx_seq_one_letter_code
_entity_poly.pdbx_strand_id
1 'polypeptide(L)'
;QEIKDLRVSAHFLIRRDGQIIQFVSANKMAYHAGQSDYAGRGPCNPYSIGIELEGNGTQAFEDKQYERLALLSNALKRRYNLTAVRGHEHIAPGRKQDPGPSFDWHRYAKDCGWNKRQLP
;
A
#
# COMPACT_ATOMS: atom_id res chain seq x y z
N GLN A 1 -12.65 -13.05 -18.35
CA GLN A 1 -11.66 -11.97 -18.61
C GLN A 1 -10.30 -12.55 -18.25
N GLU A 2 -9.48 -12.93 -19.23
CA GLU A 2 -8.20 -13.60 -18.96
C GLU A 2 -7.22 -12.63 -18.28
N ILE A 3 -6.56 -13.09 -17.22
CA ILE A 3 -5.57 -12.33 -16.42
C ILE A 3 -4.30 -11.99 -17.24
N LYS A 4 -4.13 -12.59 -18.43
CA LYS A 4 -2.91 -12.52 -19.26
C LYS A 4 -2.57 -11.11 -19.76
N ASP A 5 -3.56 -10.23 -19.95
CA ASP A 5 -3.33 -8.87 -20.46
C ASP A 5 -3.16 -7.82 -19.34
N LEU A 6 -3.39 -8.21 -18.08
CA LEU A 6 -3.17 -7.34 -16.93
C LEU A 6 -1.74 -7.50 -16.43
N ARG A 7 -0.84 -6.61 -16.86
CA ARG A 7 0.47 -6.42 -16.21
C ARG A 7 0.25 -5.75 -14.86
N VAL A 8 -0.12 -6.52 -13.85
CA VAL A 8 -0.24 -6.07 -12.46
C VAL A 8 0.95 -6.57 -11.65
N SER A 9 1.48 -5.70 -10.80
CA SER A 9 2.58 -6.03 -9.89
C SER A 9 2.59 -5.09 -8.71
N ALA A 10 2.96 -5.56 -7.53
CA ALA A 10 3.29 -4.72 -6.38
C ALA A 10 4.80 -4.71 -6.13
N HIS A 11 5.28 -3.78 -5.32
CA HIS A 11 6.67 -3.86 -4.85
C HIS A 11 6.80 -4.94 -3.78
N PHE A 12 5.87 -4.95 -2.82
CA PHE A 12 5.88 -5.85 -1.68
C PHE A 12 4.52 -6.50 -1.46
N LEU A 13 4.53 -7.73 -0.93
CA LEU A 13 3.39 -8.41 -0.32
C LEU A 13 3.77 -8.79 1.12
N ILE A 14 2.86 -8.58 2.07
CA ILE A 14 2.98 -9.04 3.44
C ILE A 14 1.92 -10.10 3.70
N ARG A 15 2.37 -11.34 3.88
CA ARG A 15 1.51 -12.48 4.16
C ARG A 15 0.94 -12.43 5.58
N ARG A 16 -0.10 -13.21 5.84
CA ARG A 16 -0.75 -13.33 7.16
C ARG A 16 0.24 -13.69 8.27
N ASP A 17 1.23 -14.53 7.96
CA ASP A 17 2.29 -14.93 8.90
C ASP A 17 3.36 -13.85 9.14
N GLY A 18 3.29 -12.70 8.45
CA GLY A 18 4.24 -11.61 8.52
C GLY A 18 5.43 -11.74 7.57
N GLN A 19 5.47 -12.74 6.69
CA GLN A 19 6.51 -12.83 5.67
C GLN A 19 6.37 -11.66 4.67
N ILE A 20 7.46 -10.92 4.47
CA ILE A 20 7.55 -9.88 3.44
C ILE A 20 8.17 -10.50 2.18
N ILE A 21 7.45 -10.45 1.07
CA ILE A 21 7.92 -10.88 -0.25
C ILE A 21 8.07 -9.63 -1.11
N GLN A 22 9.20 -9.50 -1.80
CA GLN A 22 9.45 -8.40 -2.74
C GLN A 22 9.40 -8.92 -4.19
N PHE A 23 8.55 -8.33 -5.02
CA PHE A 23 8.44 -8.68 -6.44
C PHE A 23 9.14 -7.67 -7.35
N VAL A 24 9.03 -6.38 -7.02
CA VAL A 24 9.62 -5.28 -7.79
C VAL A 24 10.52 -4.45 -6.89
N SER A 25 11.68 -4.04 -7.40
CA SER A 25 12.55 -3.10 -6.71
C SER A 25 11.81 -1.79 -6.46
N ALA A 26 11.88 -1.23 -5.25
CA ALA A 26 11.30 0.09 -4.94
C ALA A 26 11.95 1.26 -5.72
N ASN A 27 13.04 1.00 -6.46
CA ASN A 27 13.64 1.95 -7.40
C ASN A 27 13.09 1.81 -8.84
N LYS A 28 12.18 0.86 -9.07
CA LYS A 28 11.53 0.61 -10.36
C LYS A 28 10.03 0.82 -10.20
N MET A 29 9.35 1.13 -11.29
CA MET A 29 7.90 1.23 -11.28
C MET A 29 7.26 -0.16 -11.22
N ALA A 30 6.34 -0.36 -10.28
CA ALA A 30 5.39 -1.46 -10.28
C ALA A 30 4.00 -0.97 -10.74
N TYR A 31 3.21 -1.87 -11.32
CA TYR A 31 1.86 -1.60 -11.82
C TYR A 31 0.78 -2.02 -10.82
N HIS A 32 0.62 -1.26 -9.73
CA HIS A 32 -0.34 -1.59 -8.64
C HIS A 32 -1.54 -0.64 -8.56
N ALA A 33 -1.34 0.66 -8.83
CA ALA A 33 -2.36 1.68 -8.63
C ALA A 33 -3.35 1.82 -9.79
N GLY A 34 -3.00 1.36 -11.00
CA GLY A 34 -3.83 1.52 -12.20
C GLY A 34 -4.25 2.99 -12.46
N GLN A 35 -5.46 3.21 -12.98
CA GLN A 35 -6.05 4.54 -13.14
C GLN A 35 -6.29 5.17 -11.75
N SER A 36 -5.49 6.17 -11.40
CA SER A 36 -5.41 6.73 -10.05
C SER A 36 -4.91 8.18 -10.07
N ASP A 37 -5.31 8.95 -9.06
CA ASP A 37 -4.89 10.33 -8.82
C ASP A 37 -4.63 10.55 -7.33
N TYR A 38 -3.53 11.23 -6.99
CA TYR A 38 -3.27 11.73 -5.66
C TYR A 38 -2.98 13.22 -5.71
N ALA A 39 -3.87 14.02 -5.12
CA ALA A 39 -3.75 15.47 -5.02
C ALA A 39 -3.59 16.18 -6.38
N GLY A 40 -4.36 15.75 -7.39
CA GLY A 40 -4.36 16.32 -8.74
C GLY A 40 -3.18 15.84 -9.61
N ARG A 41 -2.43 14.84 -9.13
CA ARG A 41 -1.37 14.19 -9.88
C ARG A 41 -1.76 12.75 -10.13
N GLY A 42 -1.93 12.40 -11.40
CA GLY A 42 -2.07 11.02 -11.86
C GLY A 42 -1.21 10.79 -13.10
N PRO A 43 -0.92 9.52 -13.46
CA PRO A 43 -1.19 8.28 -12.71
C PRO A 43 -0.24 8.10 -11.52
N CYS A 44 -0.63 7.34 -10.49
CA CYS A 44 0.18 7.19 -9.26
C CYS A 44 1.39 6.23 -9.38
N ASN A 45 1.34 5.22 -10.25
CA ASN A 45 2.41 4.20 -10.37
C ASN A 45 3.85 4.78 -10.48
N PRO A 46 4.13 5.83 -11.28
CA PRO A 46 5.49 6.32 -11.48
C PRO A 46 6.15 6.93 -10.24
N TYR A 47 5.40 7.26 -9.19
CA TYR A 47 5.92 7.93 -7.99
C TYR A 47 5.45 7.32 -6.68
N SER A 48 4.86 6.12 -6.71
CA SER A 48 4.37 5.44 -5.51
C SER A 48 4.99 4.05 -5.34
N ILE A 49 4.97 3.56 -4.09
CA ILE A 49 5.43 2.22 -3.73
C ILE A 49 4.23 1.42 -3.23
N GLY A 50 3.71 0.51 -4.05
CA GLY A 50 2.65 -0.43 -3.67
C GLY A 50 3.12 -1.52 -2.70
N ILE A 51 2.43 -1.63 -1.57
CA ILE A 51 2.53 -2.71 -0.59
C ILE A 51 1.17 -3.38 -0.48
N GLU A 52 1.11 -4.67 -0.74
CA GLU A 52 -0.09 -5.49 -0.57
C GLU A 52 -0.07 -6.19 0.78
N LEU A 53 -1.22 -6.29 1.43
CA LEU A 53 -1.43 -7.17 2.58
C LEU A 53 -2.28 -8.36 2.14
N GLU A 54 -1.85 -9.58 2.44
CA GLU A 54 -2.66 -10.78 2.22
C GLU A 54 -3.96 -10.70 3.04
N GLY A 55 -5.09 -10.66 2.34
CA GLY A 55 -6.42 -10.50 2.91
C GLY A 55 -7.44 -10.08 1.86
N ASN A 56 -8.70 -9.93 2.27
CA ASN A 56 -9.81 -9.50 1.43
C ASN A 56 -10.37 -8.11 1.82
N GLY A 57 -9.78 -7.47 2.83
CA GLY A 57 -10.18 -6.15 3.33
C GLY A 57 -11.46 -6.12 4.18
N THR A 58 -12.17 -7.24 4.31
CA THR A 58 -13.37 -7.38 5.17
C THR A 58 -13.12 -8.20 6.42
N GLN A 59 -11.99 -8.89 6.49
CA GLN A 59 -11.48 -9.57 7.67
C GLN A 59 -10.32 -8.79 8.28
N ALA A 60 -10.21 -8.85 9.61
CA ALA A 60 -9.11 -8.22 10.34
C ALA A 60 -7.74 -8.72 9.83
N PHE A 61 -6.83 -7.77 9.60
CA PHE A 61 -5.42 -8.06 9.32
C PHE A 61 -4.72 -8.55 10.60
N GLU A 62 -3.76 -9.48 10.46
CA GLU A 62 -3.04 -10.03 11.63
C GLU A 62 -2.13 -9.00 12.28
N ASP A 63 -1.87 -9.17 13.57
CA ASP A 63 -0.88 -8.35 14.30
C ASP A 63 0.49 -8.35 13.61
N LYS A 64 0.92 -9.54 13.15
CA LYS A 64 2.18 -9.71 12.41
C LYS A 64 2.20 -8.91 11.11
N GLN A 65 1.06 -8.72 10.45
CA GLN A 65 0.99 -7.90 9.24
C GLN A 65 1.23 -6.42 9.58
N TYR A 66 0.61 -5.89 10.63
CA TYR A 66 0.84 -4.52 11.07
C TYR A 66 2.29 -4.27 11.52
N GLU A 67 2.87 -5.18 12.31
CA GLU A 67 4.27 -5.08 12.76
C GLU A 67 5.23 -4.99 11.57
N ARG A 68 5.03 -5.85 10.57
CA ARG A 68 5.88 -5.95 9.39
C ARG A 68 5.64 -4.80 8.43
N LEU A 69 4.39 -4.36 8.30
CA LEU A 69 4.03 -3.18 7.53
C LEU A 69 4.66 -1.93 8.15
N ALA A 70 4.69 -1.81 9.47
CA ALA A 70 5.31 -0.68 10.15
C ALA A 70 6.82 -0.65 9.97
N LEU A 71 7.49 -1.80 10.13
CA LEU A 71 8.92 -1.95 9.87
C LEU A 71 9.27 -1.54 8.44
N LEU A 72 8.53 -2.07 7.46
CA LEU A 72 8.75 -1.78 6.04
C LEU A 72 8.46 -0.31 5.70
N SER A 73 7.33 0.22 6.16
CA SER A 73 6.91 1.61 5.93
C SER A 73 7.94 2.59 6.47
N ASN A 74 8.47 2.36 7.68
CA ASN A 74 9.50 3.21 8.28
C ASN A 74 10.82 3.17 7.51
N ALA A 75 11.21 1.99 7.01
CA ALA A 75 12.40 1.85 6.18
C ALA A 75 12.25 2.62 4.85
N LEU A 76 11.12 2.46 4.16
CA LEU A 76 10.81 3.13 2.90
C LEU A 76 10.67 4.65 3.07
N LYS A 77 9.96 5.09 4.11
CA LYS A 77 9.79 6.50 4.48
C LYS A 77 11.13 7.21 4.60
N ARG A 78 12.09 6.64 5.34
CA ARG A 78 13.44 7.21 5.48
C ARG A 78 14.24 7.15 4.20
N ARG A 79 14.20 6.03 3.47
CA ARG A 79 15.03 5.82 2.27
C ARG A 79 14.63 6.71 1.08
N TYR A 80 13.33 6.97 0.94
CA TYR A 80 12.76 7.69 -0.21
C TYR A 80 12.12 9.03 0.15
N ASN A 81 12.27 9.48 1.40
CA ASN A 81 11.65 10.71 1.92
C ASN A 81 10.15 10.77 1.63
N LEU A 82 9.44 9.66 1.83
CA LEU A 82 8.01 9.57 1.54
C LEU A 82 7.22 10.53 2.43
N THR A 83 6.28 11.25 1.82
CA THR A 83 5.54 12.32 2.49
C THR A 83 4.11 11.94 2.84
N ALA A 84 3.57 10.87 2.26
CA ALA A 84 2.21 10.42 2.48
C ALA A 84 2.02 8.91 2.24
N VAL A 85 0.96 8.36 2.82
CA VAL A 85 0.46 7.00 2.56
C VAL A 85 -1.04 7.09 2.28
N ARG A 86 -1.52 6.33 1.31
CA ARG A 86 -2.93 6.26 0.93
C ARG A 86 -3.33 4.82 0.67
N GLY A 87 -4.55 4.46 1.03
CA GLY A 87 -5.21 3.25 0.54
C GLY A 87 -5.55 3.40 -0.94
N HIS A 88 -5.75 2.29 -1.63
CA HIS A 88 -6.09 2.30 -3.06
C HIS A 88 -7.43 3.00 -3.31
N GLU A 89 -8.39 2.81 -2.40
CA GLU A 89 -9.69 3.50 -2.38
C GLU A 89 -9.56 5.04 -2.38
N HIS A 90 -8.49 5.58 -1.76
CA HIS A 90 -8.29 7.03 -1.67
C HIS A 90 -7.74 7.65 -2.95
N ILE A 91 -6.99 6.87 -3.75
CA ILE A 91 -6.40 7.34 -5.02
C ILE A 91 -7.22 6.91 -6.24
N ALA A 92 -8.19 6.02 -6.06
CA ALA A 92 -9.07 5.52 -7.12
C ALA A 92 -10.51 5.34 -6.61
N PRO A 93 -11.15 6.42 -6.12
CA PRO A 93 -12.49 6.38 -5.55
C PRO A 93 -13.51 5.86 -6.58
N GLY A 94 -14.44 5.01 -6.13
CA GLY A 94 -15.45 4.37 -6.97
C GLY A 94 -14.95 3.18 -7.80
N ARG A 95 -13.64 3.02 -7.98
CA ARG A 95 -13.03 1.87 -8.70
C ARG A 95 -12.45 0.82 -7.76
N LYS A 96 -11.85 1.24 -6.64
CA LYS A 96 -11.14 0.36 -5.71
C LYS A 96 -11.64 0.56 -4.29
N GLN A 97 -11.56 -0.52 -3.51
CA GLN A 97 -12.03 -0.59 -2.12
C GLN A 97 -10.93 -1.05 -1.16
N ASP A 98 -9.80 -1.56 -1.67
CA ASP A 98 -8.66 -1.95 -0.86
C ASP A 98 -7.95 -0.73 -0.25
N PRO A 99 -7.42 -0.83 1.00
CA PRO A 99 -7.29 -2.04 1.81
C PRO A 99 -8.58 -2.48 2.54
N GLY A 100 -9.67 -1.72 2.43
CA GLY A 100 -10.98 -2.08 2.95
C GLY A 100 -11.20 -1.65 4.40
N PRO A 101 -12.45 -1.77 4.89
CA PRO A 101 -12.85 -1.28 6.21
C PRO A 101 -12.13 -1.96 7.38
N SER A 102 -11.55 -3.14 7.17
CA SER A 102 -10.80 -3.85 8.22
C SER A 102 -9.35 -3.37 8.38
N PHE A 103 -8.87 -2.44 7.54
CA PHE A 103 -7.58 -1.81 7.74
C PHE A 103 -7.66 -0.68 8.77
N ASP A 104 -6.98 -0.86 9.90
CA ASP A 104 -6.94 0.09 11.00
C ASP A 104 -5.87 1.16 10.74
N TRP A 105 -6.29 2.24 10.08
CA TRP A 105 -5.44 3.41 9.85
C TRP A 105 -4.91 4.05 11.13
N HIS A 106 -5.66 3.99 12.24
CA HIS A 106 -5.23 4.56 13.51
C HIS A 106 -4.08 3.75 14.11
N ARG A 107 -4.20 2.42 14.12
CA ARG A 107 -3.09 1.52 14.50
C ARG A 107 -1.87 1.75 13.61
N TYR A 108 -2.07 1.76 12.28
CA TYR A 108 -0.98 2.00 11.33
C TYR A 108 -0.26 3.33 11.61
N ALA A 109 -1.01 4.41 11.89
CA ALA A 109 -0.45 5.71 12.24
C ALA A 109 0.43 5.66 13.47
N LYS A 110 -0.06 5.02 14.53
CA LYS A 110 0.63 4.86 15.82
C LYS A 110 1.94 4.09 15.63
N ASP A 111 1.92 3.00 14.88
CA ASP A 111 3.07 2.10 14.72
C ASP A 111 4.16 2.69 13.79
N CYS A 112 3.78 3.57 12.85
CA CYS A 112 4.70 4.14 11.84
C CYS A 112 5.12 5.60 12.09
N GLY A 113 4.58 6.25 13.12
CA GLY A 113 4.85 7.67 13.39
C GLY A 113 4.53 8.57 12.19
N TRP A 114 3.44 8.29 11.46
CA TRP A 114 2.91 9.20 10.46
C TRP A 114 2.13 10.32 11.13
N ASN A 115 2.33 11.56 10.69
CA ASN A 115 1.45 12.65 11.12
C ASN A 115 0.07 12.48 10.48
N LYS A 116 -0.99 12.95 11.17
CA LYS A 116 -2.37 12.87 10.65
C LYS A 116 -2.53 13.41 9.22
N ARG A 117 -1.82 14.50 8.87
CA ARG A 117 -1.87 15.10 7.52
C ARG A 117 -1.25 14.23 6.42
N GLN A 118 -0.46 13.22 6.79
CA GLN A 118 0.25 12.33 5.87
C GLN A 118 -0.52 11.04 5.60
N LEU A 119 -1.55 10.75 6.39
CA LEU A 119 -2.48 9.65 6.20
C LEU A 119 -3.78 10.16 5.57
N PRO A 120 -4.68 9.26 5.15
CA PRO A 120 -6.05 9.65 4.80
C PRO A 120 -6.76 10.39 5.93
#